data_AF-A0A2W0GBG0-F1
#
_entry.id   AF-A0A2W0GBG0-F1
#
_cell.length_a   1.000
_cell.length_b   1.000
_cell.length_c   1.000
_cell.angle_alpha   90.00
_cell.angle_beta   90.00
_cell.angle_gamma   90.00
#
_symmetry.space_group_name_H-M   'P 1'
#
loop_
_entity.id
_entity.type
_entity.pdbx_description
1 polymer ?
#
loop_
_entity_poly.entity_id
_entity_poly.type
_entity_poly.pdbx_seq_one_letter_code
_entity_poly.pdbx_strand_id
1 'polypeptide(L)'
;MNDITPRKIKTGGDPRTLPDYTALRDELSKLTHPARPDVNWQHVEKLCLSLFEQNGVELQTLAWYTLARTQLAGLFGLNEGLAILEALISHQWGAMWPQPVHARMEILSSLSQRLQQRMRSLPLNYSDLSQLYQAEQRLTALGEVLQRLELKHHSQLDTLRTLMHNSAVRLENSEGVTVSASSPVEEDNARNEAVKWVYVAQSEYPANVDVQTAIPGPMKKWKSFVAGMGTMLVISALSLWGWQYIHRTDPLQALLAASLSPLPVPLSPEQLKTLRQQSSLPKTAIAQTQQQLALLDKLPPDWSMTYSRKLTEQAEMLWPEQAKPLVQQWQQQRNAAVLPTEQLNGWHQGMATLEKLGHRLNGLDEQKGKYMTVSELKSAVFSAMQSFNQSIPAEEQLRRLSQYPAGNVLPEGEKTQLELHLKQLATRYAQIKQDASVQ
;
A
#
# COMPACT_ATOMS: atom_id res chain seq x y z
N MET A 1 19.99 40.68 -23.96
CA MET A 1 19.50 39.28 -23.98
C MET A 1 20.68 38.37 -23.70
N ASN A 2 20.47 37.23 -23.03
CA ASN A 2 21.46 36.17 -22.96
C ASN A 2 20.96 35.01 -23.83
N ASP A 3 21.63 34.73 -24.95
CA ASP A 3 21.23 33.64 -25.83
C ASP A 3 21.53 32.28 -25.17
N ILE A 4 20.48 31.66 -24.65
CA ILE A 4 20.54 30.28 -24.14
C ILE A 4 20.67 29.36 -25.35
N THR A 5 21.91 29.07 -25.74
CA THR A 5 22.22 28.09 -26.78
C THR A 5 21.59 26.75 -26.42
N PRO A 6 20.71 26.16 -27.26
CA PRO A 6 19.97 24.97 -26.90
C PRO A 6 20.91 23.76 -26.82
N ARG A 7 21.30 23.37 -25.60
CA ARG A 7 22.04 22.13 -25.33
C ARG A 7 21.22 20.94 -25.80
N LYS A 8 21.60 20.37 -26.94
CA LYS A 8 20.94 19.23 -27.58
C LYS A 8 21.02 17.99 -26.66
N ILE A 9 19.88 17.56 -26.13
CA ILE A 9 19.78 16.42 -25.20
C ILE A 9 20.19 15.12 -25.92
N LYS A 10 21.33 14.55 -25.52
CA LYS A 10 21.88 13.28 -26.04
C LYS A 10 21.10 12.09 -25.52
N THR A 11 20.65 11.22 -26.45
CA THR A 11 20.16 9.85 -26.19
C THR A 11 21.05 9.07 -25.19
N GLY A 12 20.66 8.85 -23.94
CA GLY A 12 21.35 7.93 -23.04
C GLY A 12 21.12 6.45 -23.41
N GLY A 13 22.17 5.63 -23.31
CA GLY A 13 22.12 4.18 -23.43
C GLY A 13 21.91 3.49 -22.08
N ASP A 14 22.38 2.24 -21.95
CA ASP A 14 22.30 1.48 -20.70
C ASP A 14 23.35 1.98 -19.67
N PRO A 15 22.94 2.56 -18.53
CA PRO A 15 23.88 3.15 -17.57
C PRO A 15 24.49 2.11 -16.61
N ARG A 16 24.01 0.86 -16.60
CA ARG A 16 24.26 -0.11 -15.51
C ARG A 16 25.70 -0.61 -15.41
N THR A 17 26.53 -0.34 -16.42
CA THR A 17 27.97 -0.64 -16.42
C THR A 17 28.82 0.47 -15.81
N LEU A 18 28.25 1.66 -15.54
CA LEU A 18 28.98 2.81 -15.01
C LEU A 18 29.05 2.78 -13.47
N PRO A 19 30.20 3.12 -12.86
CA PRO A 19 30.35 3.11 -11.40
C PRO A 19 29.41 4.11 -10.73
N ASP A 20 29.24 5.29 -11.35
CA ASP A 20 28.36 6.36 -10.85
C ASP A 20 26.89 5.92 -10.77
N TYR A 21 26.43 5.02 -11.65
CA TYR A 21 25.06 4.47 -11.59
C TYR A 21 24.89 3.49 -10.42
N THR A 22 25.95 2.74 -10.09
CA THR A 22 25.95 1.86 -8.90
C THR A 22 25.92 2.70 -7.63
N ALA A 23 26.78 3.72 -7.52
CA ALA A 23 26.78 4.66 -6.40
C ALA A 23 25.43 5.39 -6.24
N LEU A 24 24.81 5.80 -7.36
CA LEU A 24 23.52 6.49 -7.38
C LEU A 24 22.38 5.60 -6.90
N ARG A 25 22.32 4.36 -7.38
CA ARG A 25 21.36 3.35 -6.91
C ARG A 25 21.53 3.08 -5.42
N ASP A 26 22.77 2.93 -4.95
CA ASP A 26 23.06 2.55 -3.57
C ASP A 26 22.77 3.71 -2.60
N GLU A 27 23.05 4.95 -2.99
CA GLU A 27 22.64 6.16 -2.26
C GLU A 27 21.11 6.31 -2.19
N LEU A 28 20.38 6.01 -3.28
CA LEU A 28 18.92 6.08 -3.31
C LEU A 28 18.23 4.87 -2.65
N SER A 29 18.91 3.74 -2.48
CA SER A 29 18.39 2.56 -1.77
C SER A 29 18.00 2.86 -0.32
N LYS A 30 18.64 3.88 0.27
CA LYS A 30 18.34 4.44 1.59
C LYS A 30 16.87 4.86 1.75
N LEU A 31 16.23 5.34 0.68
CA LEU A 31 14.79 5.70 0.67
C LEU A 31 13.87 4.51 0.99
N THR A 32 14.34 3.29 0.75
CA THR A 32 13.66 2.02 1.02
C THR A 32 14.27 1.24 2.18
N HIS A 33 15.35 1.73 2.80
CA HIS A 33 16.07 1.02 3.85
C HIS A 33 15.33 1.12 5.20
N PRO A 34 15.14 0.00 5.95
CA PRO A 34 14.35 0.01 7.20
C PRO A 34 14.81 1.01 8.26
N ALA A 35 16.12 1.23 8.39
CA ALA A 35 16.69 2.17 9.35
C ALA A 35 16.66 3.66 8.87
N ARG A 36 16.16 3.93 7.66
CA ARG A 36 16.00 5.28 7.06
C ARG A 36 17.20 6.24 7.26
N PRO A 37 18.44 5.85 6.88
CA PRO A 37 19.56 6.77 6.86
C PRO A 37 19.30 7.89 5.84
N ASP A 38 19.77 9.10 6.12
CA ASP A 38 19.55 10.25 5.26
C ASP A 38 20.21 10.11 3.87
N VAL A 39 19.49 10.61 2.86
CA VAL A 39 19.96 10.68 1.47
C VAL A 39 20.69 12.00 1.25
N ASN A 40 21.93 11.91 0.77
CA ASN A 40 22.70 13.06 0.34
C ASN A 40 22.25 13.48 -1.07
N TRP A 41 21.20 14.31 -1.13
CA TRP A 41 20.61 14.78 -2.39
C TRP A 41 21.58 15.55 -3.29
N GLN A 42 22.59 16.24 -2.73
CA GLN A 42 23.66 16.89 -3.51
C GLN A 42 24.58 15.86 -4.18
N HIS A 43 24.84 14.73 -3.52
CA HIS A 43 25.59 13.62 -4.12
C HIS A 43 24.78 12.94 -5.23
N VAL A 44 23.47 12.69 -5.00
CA VAL A 44 22.54 12.17 -6.01
C VAL A 44 22.51 13.06 -7.26
N GLU A 45 22.36 14.38 -7.09
CA GLU A 45 22.40 15.35 -8.18
C GLU A 45 23.72 15.27 -8.97
N LYS A 46 24.87 15.29 -8.28
CA LYS A 46 26.19 15.21 -8.91
C LYS A 46 26.37 13.91 -9.71
N LEU A 47 25.92 12.77 -9.19
CA LEU A 47 26.00 11.48 -9.88
C LEU A 47 25.10 11.46 -11.12
N CYS A 48 23.86 11.98 -11.04
CA CYS A 48 22.98 12.11 -12.19
C CYS A 48 23.59 12.97 -13.31
N LEU A 49 24.20 14.11 -12.97
CA LEU A 49 24.88 14.97 -13.94
C LEU A 49 26.08 14.28 -14.59
N SER A 50 26.92 13.59 -13.79
CA SER A 50 28.05 12.79 -14.28
C SER A 50 27.60 11.71 -15.29
N LEU A 51 26.48 11.04 -15.01
CA LEU A 51 25.88 10.05 -15.91
C LEU A 51 25.31 10.67 -17.19
N PHE A 52 24.70 11.87 -17.13
CA PHE A 52 24.26 12.59 -18.32
C PHE A 52 25.42 12.98 -19.25
N GLU A 53 26.59 13.31 -18.69
CA GLU A 53 27.80 13.63 -19.47
C GLU A 53 28.42 12.36 -20.10
N GLN A 54 28.56 11.28 -19.32
CA GLN A 54 29.14 10.01 -19.79
C GLN A 54 28.21 9.24 -20.74
N ASN A 55 27.05 8.82 -20.23
CA ASN A 55 26.07 8.01 -20.97
C ASN A 55 25.25 8.87 -21.95
N GLY A 56 24.74 10.00 -21.46
CA GLY A 56 23.59 10.70 -22.05
C GLY A 56 22.37 10.58 -21.16
N VAL A 57 21.27 11.25 -21.52
CA VAL A 57 20.06 11.29 -20.71
C VAL A 57 19.20 10.06 -21.00
N GLU A 58 19.07 9.18 -19.99
CA GLU A 58 18.13 8.05 -19.98
C GLU A 58 17.11 8.21 -18.84
N LEU A 59 15.98 7.50 -18.94
CA LEU A 59 14.79 7.79 -18.14
C LEU A 59 14.95 7.56 -16.62
N GLN A 60 15.73 6.57 -16.20
CA GLN A 60 15.88 6.20 -14.79
C GLN A 60 16.70 7.25 -14.02
N THR A 61 17.87 7.62 -14.54
CA THR A 61 18.70 8.70 -14.02
C THR A 61 17.97 10.04 -14.13
N LEU A 62 17.19 10.27 -15.19
CA LEU A 62 16.39 11.48 -15.32
C LEU A 62 15.29 11.59 -14.26
N ALA A 63 14.58 10.51 -13.95
CA ALA A 63 13.61 10.49 -12.86
C ALA A 63 14.27 10.77 -11.50
N TRP A 64 15.44 10.17 -11.25
CA TRP A 64 16.23 10.41 -10.03
C TRP A 64 16.78 11.85 -9.95
N TYR A 65 17.21 12.42 -11.08
CA TYR A 65 17.60 13.83 -11.19
C TYR A 65 16.42 14.76 -10.89
N THR A 66 15.26 14.55 -11.51
CA THR A 66 14.03 15.34 -11.25
C THR A 66 13.66 15.30 -9.76
N LEU A 67 13.76 14.13 -9.12
CA LEU A 67 13.51 14.01 -7.68
C LEU A 67 14.56 14.79 -6.85
N ALA A 68 15.85 14.65 -7.14
CA ALA A 68 16.91 15.36 -6.42
C ALA A 68 16.80 16.89 -6.56
N ARG A 69 16.55 17.39 -7.77
CA ARG A 69 16.31 18.82 -8.03
C ARG A 69 15.05 19.31 -7.31
N THR A 70 13.98 18.51 -7.24
CA THR A 70 12.77 18.85 -6.46
C THR A 70 13.01 18.86 -4.94
N GLN A 71 13.99 18.08 -4.45
CA GLN A 71 14.39 18.12 -3.04
C GLN A 71 15.21 19.38 -2.73
N LEU A 72 16.20 19.71 -3.57
CA LEU A 72 17.17 20.79 -3.37
C LEU A 72 16.65 22.19 -3.74
N ALA A 73 15.89 22.31 -4.83
CA ALA A 73 15.48 23.57 -5.45
C ALA A 73 13.94 23.70 -5.60
N GLY A 74 13.17 22.86 -4.88
CA GLY A 74 11.71 22.92 -4.84
C GLY A 74 11.07 22.88 -6.23
N LEU A 75 10.14 23.80 -6.48
CA LEU A 75 9.38 23.84 -7.73
C LEU A 75 10.22 24.23 -8.97
N PHE A 76 11.28 25.03 -8.80
CA PHE A 76 12.19 25.34 -9.91
C PHE A 76 12.92 24.07 -10.38
N GLY A 77 13.39 23.25 -9.42
CA GLY A 77 14.01 21.96 -9.71
C GLY A 77 13.02 20.92 -10.28
N LEU A 78 11.76 20.95 -9.85
CA LEU A 78 10.69 20.17 -10.45
C LEU A 78 10.47 20.56 -11.92
N ASN A 79 10.31 21.86 -12.20
CA ASN A 79 10.04 22.36 -13.56
C ASN A 79 11.20 22.12 -14.53
N GLU A 80 12.43 22.18 -14.04
CA GLU A 80 13.63 21.84 -14.81
C GLU A 80 13.64 20.35 -15.20
N GLY A 81 13.43 19.45 -14.23
CA GLY A 81 13.36 18.01 -14.50
C GLY A 81 12.19 17.62 -15.40
N LEU A 82 11.01 18.22 -15.18
CA LEU A 82 9.83 18.05 -16.04
C LEU A 82 10.08 18.53 -17.47
N ALA A 83 10.80 19.64 -17.69
CA ALA A 83 11.14 20.12 -19.02
C ALA A 83 12.02 19.13 -19.81
N ILE A 84 12.97 18.49 -19.12
CA ILE A 84 13.86 17.47 -19.73
C ILE A 84 13.06 16.19 -19.99
N LEU A 85 12.17 15.77 -19.09
CA LEU A 85 11.24 14.64 -19.29
C LEU A 85 10.31 14.87 -20.48
N GLU A 86 9.71 16.06 -20.57
CA GLU A 86 8.86 16.51 -21.67
C GLU A 86 9.59 16.41 -23.01
N ALA A 87 10.81 16.94 -23.10
CA ALA A 87 11.63 16.85 -24.32
C ALA A 87 12.04 15.41 -24.67
N LEU A 88 12.44 14.59 -23.68
CA LEU A 88 12.86 13.21 -23.90
C LEU A 88 11.69 12.32 -24.36
N ILE A 89 10.52 12.46 -23.74
CA ILE A 89 9.32 11.69 -24.05
C ILE A 89 8.67 12.16 -25.35
N SER A 90 8.63 13.47 -25.63
CA SER A 90 8.04 14.01 -26.87
C SER A 90 8.85 13.72 -28.14
N HIS A 91 10.17 13.61 -28.03
CA HIS A 91 11.05 13.57 -29.21
C HIS A 91 11.91 12.32 -29.33
N GLN A 92 12.16 11.58 -28.24
CA GLN A 92 13.11 10.45 -28.23
C GLN A 92 12.50 9.15 -27.69
N TRP A 93 11.17 9.06 -27.61
CA TRP A 93 10.43 7.87 -27.12
C TRP A 93 10.90 6.53 -27.72
N GLY A 94 11.19 6.47 -29.03
CA GLY A 94 11.69 5.23 -29.65
C GLY A 94 13.10 4.83 -29.18
N ALA A 95 14.00 5.81 -29.01
CA ALA A 95 15.41 5.57 -28.69
C ALA A 95 15.72 5.47 -27.18
N MET A 96 14.82 5.99 -26.33
CA MET A 96 14.97 6.08 -24.88
C MET A 96 15.26 4.73 -24.21
N TRP A 97 16.33 4.67 -23.41
CA TRP A 97 16.54 3.58 -22.46
C TRP A 97 15.75 3.85 -21.15
N PRO A 98 15.16 2.82 -20.50
CA PRO A 98 15.13 1.40 -20.88
C PRO A 98 14.16 1.14 -22.04
N GLN A 99 14.48 0.13 -22.87
CA GLN A 99 13.69 -0.20 -24.06
C GLN A 99 12.27 -0.76 -23.76
N PRO A 100 12.05 -1.62 -22.76
CA PRO A 100 10.70 -2.14 -22.48
C PRO A 100 9.75 -1.06 -21.97
N VAL A 101 8.60 -0.91 -22.64
CA VAL A 101 7.59 0.11 -22.31
C VAL A 101 7.06 0.01 -20.88
N HIS A 102 6.89 -1.22 -20.35
CA HIS A 102 6.46 -1.41 -18.96
C HIS A 102 7.47 -0.81 -17.96
N ALA A 103 8.77 -0.97 -18.20
CA ALA A 103 9.81 -0.42 -17.33
C ALA A 103 9.81 1.12 -17.36
N ARG A 104 9.51 1.71 -18.53
CA ARG A 104 9.32 3.17 -18.64
C ARG A 104 8.12 3.65 -17.82
N MET A 105 7.01 2.89 -17.81
CA MET A 105 5.84 3.24 -17.00
C MET A 105 6.09 3.12 -15.50
N GLU A 106 6.79 2.07 -15.05
CA GLU A 106 7.19 1.92 -13.64
C GLU A 106 8.10 3.06 -13.16
N ILE A 107 9.01 3.53 -14.01
CA ILE A 107 9.85 4.71 -13.68
C ILE A 107 8.98 5.97 -13.54
N LEU A 108 8.04 6.21 -14.46
CA LEU A 108 7.16 7.39 -14.41
C LEU A 108 6.14 7.34 -13.26
N SER A 109 5.57 6.17 -12.96
CA SER A 109 4.63 5.98 -11.86
C SER A 109 5.32 6.15 -10.50
N SER A 110 6.51 5.55 -10.32
CA SER A 110 7.31 5.72 -9.10
C SER A 110 7.77 7.17 -8.94
N LEU A 111 8.15 7.86 -10.02
CA LEU A 111 8.46 9.28 -10.00
C LEU A 111 7.24 10.11 -9.59
N SER A 112 6.08 9.90 -10.22
CA SER A 112 4.82 10.58 -9.87
C SER A 112 4.51 10.43 -8.38
N GLN A 113 4.57 9.21 -7.84
CA GLN A 113 4.31 8.93 -6.44
C GLN A 113 5.27 9.67 -5.50
N ARG A 114 6.58 9.68 -5.80
CA ARG A 114 7.62 10.34 -4.99
C ARG A 114 7.51 11.87 -5.05
N LEU A 115 7.23 12.45 -6.22
CA LEU A 115 6.98 13.88 -6.37
C LEU A 115 5.70 14.30 -5.64
N GLN A 116 4.63 13.51 -5.72
CA GLN A 116 3.41 13.73 -4.92
C GLN A 116 3.67 13.66 -3.40
N GLN A 117 4.61 12.84 -2.94
CA GLN A 117 5.01 12.81 -1.52
C GLN A 117 5.76 14.08 -1.13
N ARG A 118 6.76 14.51 -1.92
CA ARG A 118 7.51 15.76 -1.68
C ARG A 118 6.63 17.00 -1.73
N MET A 119 5.70 17.07 -2.69
CA MET A 119 4.79 18.21 -2.84
C MET A 119 3.79 18.38 -1.69
N ARG A 120 3.55 17.34 -0.88
CA ARG A 120 2.74 17.46 0.35
C ARG A 120 3.53 17.98 1.56
N SER A 121 4.86 18.08 1.47
CA SER A 121 5.74 18.59 2.53
C SER A 121 6.55 19.83 2.13
N LEU A 122 6.36 20.34 0.91
CA LEU A 122 6.97 21.58 0.44
C LEU A 122 6.14 22.77 0.93
N PRO A 123 6.73 23.77 1.62
CA PRO A 123 6.06 25.04 1.87
C PRO A 123 5.83 25.76 0.52
N LEU A 124 4.67 26.40 0.37
CA LEU A 124 4.28 27.11 -0.85
C LEU A 124 3.84 28.53 -0.50
N ASN A 125 4.48 29.50 -1.12
CA ASN A 125 4.23 30.93 -0.98
C ASN A 125 3.62 31.48 -2.29
N TYR A 126 2.97 32.64 -2.26
CA TYR A 126 2.29 33.18 -3.45
C TYR A 126 3.21 33.38 -4.67
N SER A 127 4.50 33.68 -4.44
CA SER A 127 5.56 33.71 -5.47
C SER A 127 5.65 32.43 -6.32
N ASP A 128 5.29 31.30 -5.73
CA ASP A 128 5.42 29.97 -6.34
C ASP A 128 4.27 29.64 -7.30
N LEU A 129 3.20 30.45 -7.33
CA LEU A 129 2.02 30.22 -8.18
C LEU A 129 2.38 30.06 -9.66
N SER A 130 3.29 30.90 -10.15
CA SER A 130 3.83 30.81 -11.52
C SER A 130 4.54 29.47 -11.81
N GLN A 131 5.22 28.91 -10.82
CA GLN A 131 5.92 27.64 -10.93
C GLN A 131 4.97 26.44 -10.80
N LEU A 132 3.89 26.55 -10.01
CA LEU A 132 2.83 25.54 -9.94
C LEU A 132 2.10 25.41 -11.29
N TYR A 133 1.73 26.53 -11.92
CA TYR A 133 1.12 26.50 -13.25
C TYR A 133 2.07 26.00 -14.34
N GLN A 134 3.36 26.36 -14.28
CA GLN A 134 4.35 25.78 -15.19
C GLN A 134 4.44 24.26 -15.04
N ALA A 135 4.42 23.74 -13.81
CA ALA A 135 4.45 22.29 -13.56
C ALA A 135 3.17 21.61 -14.06
N GLU A 136 2.01 22.22 -13.84
CA GLU A 136 0.72 21.75 -14.35
C GLU A 136 0.71 21.69 -15.89
N GLN A 137 1.21 22.72 -16.57
CA GLN A 137 1.30 22.78 -18.03
C GLN A 137 2.20 21.65 -18.58
N ARG A 138 3.39 21.44 -18.01
CA ARG A 138 4.31 20.37 -18.44
C ARG A 138 3.72 18.97 -18.21
N LEU A 139 3.07 18.76 -17.07
CA LEU A 139 2.38 17.50 -16.77
C LEU A 139 1.18 17.26 -17.68
N THR A 140 0.54 18.32 -18.17
CA THR A 140 -0.52 18.24 -19.19
C THR A 140 0.06 17.84 -20.55
N ALA A 141 1.13 18.50 -21.02
CA ALA A 141 1.81 18.15 -22.26
C ALA A 141 2.35 16.71 -22.26
N LEU A 142 2.99 16.29 -21.16
CA LEU A 142 3.38 14.88 -20.94
C LEU A 142 2.18 13.93 -20.99
N GLY A 143 1.08 14.31 -20.33
CA GLY A 143 -0.17 13.54 -20.32
C GLY A 143 -0.78 13.38 -21.71
N GLU A 144 -0.70 14.39 -22.58
CA GLU A 144 -1.13 14.30 -23.97
C GLU A 144 -0.24 13.38 -24.81
N VAL A 145 1.08 13.50 -24.71
CA VAL A 145 2.01 12.63 -25.46
C VAL A 145 1.80 11.18 -25.06
N LEU A 146 1.67 10.90 -23.76
CA LEU A 146 1.36 9.57 -23.26
C LEU A 146 -0.07 9.10 -23.61
N GLN A 147 -1.01 10.02 -23.86
CA GLN A 147 -2.34 9.66 -24.39
C GLN A 147 -2.28 9.21 -25.85
N ARG A 148 -1.49 9.90 -26.68
CA ARG A 148 -1.24 9.54 -28.10
C ARG A 148 -0.48 8.21 -28.24
N LEU A 149 0.16 7.75 -27.16
CA LEU A 149 0.84 6.45 -27.04
C LEU A 149 -0.01 5.39 -26.32
N GLU A 150 -1.26 5.68 -25.95
CA GLU A 150 -2.18 4.81 -25.17
C GLU A 150 -1.69 4.45 -23.75
N LEU A 151 -0.65 5.15 -23.25
CA LEU A 151 0.04 4.85 -22.00
C LEU A 151 -0.35 5.77 -20.81
N LYS A 152 -1.14 6.83 -21.04
CA LYS A 152 -1.50 7.87 -20.06
C LYS A 152 -1.79 7.31 -18.65
N HIS A 153 -2.73 6.38 -18.54
CA HIS A 153 -3.18 5.84 -17.25
C HIS A 153 -2.07 5.10 -16.48
N HIS A 154 -1.15 4.42 -17.17
CA HIS A 154 -0.04 3.68 -16.56
C HIS A 154 1.00 4.62 -15.93
N SER A 155 1.17 5.83 -16.46
CA SER A 155 2.14 6.82 -15.96
C SER A 155 1.78 7.47 -14.62
N GLN A 156 0.50 7.46 -14.25
CA GLN A 156 -0.06 8.14 -13.06
C GLN A 156 0.28 9.65 -12.95
N LEU A 157 0.63 10.32 -14.06
CA LEU A 157 0.97 11.75 -14.05
C LEU A 157 -0.25 12.68 -13.86
N ASP A 158 -1.45 12.26 -14.26
CA ASP A 158 -2.71 13.01 -14.02
C ASP A 158 -2.92 13.33 -12.53
N THR A 159 -2.54 12.44 -11.63
CA THR A 159 -2.64 12.64 -10.18
C THR A 159 -1.67 13.71 -9.68
N LEU A 160 -0.47 13.78 -10.26
CA LEU A 160 0.52 14.83 -9.95
C LEU A 160 0.09 16.18 -10.55
N ARG A 161 -0.44 16.22 -11.79
CA ARG A 161 -1.03 17.44 -12.38
C ARG A 161 -2.14 17.99 -11.49
N THR A 162 -3.07 17.12 -11.09
CA THR A 162 -4.21 17.49 -10.24
C THR A 162 -3.76 17.98 -8.86
N LEU A 163 -2.62 17.50 -8.35
CA LEU A 163 -1.99 18.06 -7.14
C LEU A 163 -1.37 19.44 -7.38
N MET A 164 -0.81 19.73 -8.56
CA MET A 164 -0.31 21.07 -8.89
C MET A 164 -1.47 22.06 -8.97
N HIS A 165 -2.50 21.72 -9.74
CA HIS A 165 -3.73 22.50 -9.90
C HIS A 165 -4.38 22.84 -8.56
N ASN A 166 -4.64 21.81 -7.72
CA ASN A 166 -5.25 22.01 -6.41
C ASN A 166 -4.33 22.77 -5.43
N SER A 167 -3.01 22.78 -5.63
CA SER A 167 -2.10 23.63 -4.87
C SER A 167 -2.16 25.09 -5.33
N ALA A 168 -2.22 25.34 -6.65
CA ALA A 168 -2.36 26.68 -7.22
C ALA A 168 -3.70 27.32 -6.81
N VAL A 169 -4.82 26.64 -7.08
CA VAL A 169 -6.16 27.13 -6.73
C VAL A 169 -6.30 27.38 -5.22
N ARG A 170 -5.71 26.55 -4.36
CA ARG A 170 -5.69 26.82 -2.90
C ARG A 170 -4.87 28.05 -2.54
N LEU A 171 -3.78 28.33 -3.26
CA LEU A 171 -2.89 29.46 -3.00
C LEU A 171 -3.54 30.78 -3.42
N GLU A 172 -4.20 30.82 -4.58
CA GLU A 172 -5.03 31.95 -5.03
C GLU A 172 -6.17 32.26 -4.04
N ASN A 173 -6.95 31.24 -3.67
CA ASN A 173 -8.06 31.39 -2.73
C ASN A 173 -7.59 31.72 -1.29
N SER A 174 -6.30 31.57 -0.97
CA SER A 174 -5.75 32.00 0.33
C SER A 174 -5.48 33.50 0.37
N GLU A 175 -5.16 34.14 -0.78
CA GLU A 175 -4.93 35.59 -0.83
C GLU A 175 -6.26 36.39 -0.83
N GLY A 176 -7.33 35.79 -1.37
CA GLY A 176 -8.70 36.35 -1.35
C GLY A 176 -9.33 36.54 0.04
N VAL A 177 -8.64 36.14 1.12
CA VAL A 177 -9.06 36.35 2.52
C VAL A 177 -8.25 37.48 3.20
N THR A 178 -7.24 38.07 2.53
CA THR A 178 -6.27 38.97 3.18
C THR A 178 -6.02 40.32 2.48
N VAL A 179 -7.07 41.07 2.13
CA VAL A 179 -7.11 42.52 2.46
C VAL A 179 -8.54 42.96 2.80
N SER A 180 -8.80 43.24 4.07
CA SER A 180 -9.72 44.32 4.46
C SER A 180 -9.39 44.78 5.89
N ALA A 181 -8.52 45.76 6.01
CA ALA A 181 -8.07 46.30 7.29
C ALA A 181 -8.88 47.54 7.68
N SER A 182 -9.86 47.37 8.58
CA SER A 182 -10.54 48.49 9.25
C SER A 182 -11.08 48.06 10.62
N SER A 183 -10.51 48.60 11.70
CA SER A 183 -11.10 48.56 13.05
C SER A 183 -12.42 49.32 13.07
N PRO A 184 -13.43 48.87 13.86
CA PRO A 184 -13.53 49.21 15.30
C PRO A 184 -13.09 48.03 16.21
N VAL A 185 -12.72 48.15 17.49
CA VAL A 185 -13.15 49.01 18.63
C VAL A 185 -14.55 48.67 19.14
N GLU A 186 -14.62 48.18 20.39
CA GLU A 186 -15.83 47.91 21.20
C GLU A 186 -16.79 46.80 20.64
N GLU A 187 -17.43 45.94 21.44
CA GLU A 187 -17.20 45.52 22.84
C GLU A 187 -17.85 44.13 23.09
N ASP A 188 -17.83 43.67 24.35
CA ASP A 188 -18.65 42.62 24.99
C ASP A 188 -17.96 41.27 25.39
N ASN A 189 -18.50 40.72 26.49
CA ASN A 189 -18.01 39.68 27.41
C ASN A 189 -17.75 38.31 26.73
N ALA A 190 -16.87 37.41 27.21
CA ALA A 190 -16.70 37.03 28.62
C ALA A 190 -15.41 36.18 28.86
N ARG A 191 -14.63 36.53 29.88
CA ARG A 191 -13.69 35.62 30.56
C ARG A 191 -13.69 35.90 32.05
N ASN A 192 -14.28 34.99 32.85
CA ASN A 192 -14.19 35.07 34.30
C ASN A 192 -12.77 34.70 34.77
N GLU A 193 -12.19 35.58 35.57
CA GLU A 193 -10.80 35.47 36.05
C GLU A 193 -10.65 34.58 37.29
N ALA A 194 -9.39 34.34 37.67
CA ALA A 194 -9.04 33.66 38.91
C ALA A 194 -9.23 34.56 40.15
N VAL A 195 -9.75 33.95 41.21
CA VAL A 195 -10.00 34.49 42.56
C VAL A 195 -8.94 35.47 43.08
N LYS A 196 -9.35 36.70 43.44
CA LYS A 196 -8.69 37.52 44.47
C LYS A 196 -9.64 38.57 45.08
N TRP A 197 -9.86 38.52 46.40
CA TRP A 197 -10.57 39.57 47.15
C TRP A 197 -9.94 39.79 48.54
N VAL A 198 -9.57 41.04 48.84
CA VAL A 198 -9.19 41.58 50.16
C VAL A 198 -9.46 43.09 50.14
N TYR A 199 -10.26 43.64 51.06
CA TYR A 199 -10.25 45.07 51.44
C TYR A 199 -10.95 45.33 52.80
N VAL A 200 -10.58 46.43 53.48
CA VAL A 200 -10.89 46.81 54.89
C VAL A 200 -10.84 48.36 54.99
N ALA A 201 -11.53 49.10 55.88
CA ALA A 201 -12.48 48.76 56.96
C ALA A 201 -13.94 49.17 56.59
N GLN A 202 -14.84 49.82 57.36
CA GLN A 202 -14.91 50.54 58.67
C GLN A 202 -16.15 50.01 59.45
N SER A 203 -16.33 50.07 60.79
CA SER A 203 -16.27 51.18 61.79
C SER A 203 -17.37 52.25 61.57
N GLU A 204 -18.24 52.61 62.52
CA GLU A 204 -18.28 52.42 63.99
C GLU A 204 -19.72 52.17 64.51
N TYR A 205 -19.89 51.65 65.74
CA TYR A 205 -20.90 52.06 66.75
C TYR A 205 -20.43 51.56 68.15
N PRO A 206 -20.81 52.18 69.29
CA PRO A 206 -20.06 52.08 70.55
C PRO A 206 -20.69 51.22 71.67
N ALA A 207 -19.86 50.87 72.66
CA ALA A 207 -20.12 50.79 74.11
C ALA A 207 -21.29 49.91 74.69
N ASN A 208 -21.15 49.21 75.83
CA ASN A 208 -20.01 48.81 76.67
C ASN A 208 -20.52 47.81 77.76
N VAL A 209 -19.68 46.93 78.31
CA VAL A 209 -19.95 46.04 79.49
C VAL A 209 -21.01 44.94 79.17
N ASP A 210 -21.02 43.70 79.69
CA ASP A 210 -20.49 43.14 80.95
C ASP A 210 -19.88 41.72 80.82
N VAL A 211 -19.28 41.23 81.91
CA VAL A 211 -18.44 40.03 82.01
C VAL A 211 -19.18 38.84 82.63
N GLN A 212 -19.02 37.63 82.06
CA GLN A 212 -19.06 36.40 82.85
C GLN A 212 -18.28 35.23 82.21
N THR A 213 -17.80 34.33 83.06
CA THR A 213 -16.73 33.36 82.78
C THR A 213 -17.18 31.91 82.78
N ALA A 214 -16.67 31.10 81.84
CA ALA A 214 -16.63 29.63 81.96
C ALA A 214 -15.39 29.06 81.24
N ILE A 215 -14.86 27.94 81.73
CA ILE A 215 -13.59 27.30 81.29
C ILE A 215 -13.90 25.91 80.66
N PRO A 216 -13.10 25.41 79.68
CA PRO A 216 -13.56 24.40 78.72
C PRO A 216 -13.26 22.93 79.11
N GLY A 217 -13.80 21.99 78.32
CA GLY A 217 -13.54 20.55 78.43
C GLY A 217 -13.24 19.87 77.08
N PRO A 218 -12.16 19.08 76.94
CA PRO A 218 -11.82 18.37 75.69
C PRO A 218 -12.29 16.90 75.67
N MET A 219 -12.54 16.34 74.47
CA MET A 219 -12.76 14.89 74.28
C MET A 219 -11.93 14.29 73.13
N LYS A 220 -11.60 13.00 73.25
CA LYS A 220 -10.43 12.36 72.60
C LYS A 220 -10.73 10.93 72.14
N LYS A 221 -11.29 10.73 70.93
CA LYS A 221 -11.59 9.38 70.36
C LYS A 221 -11.44 9.28 68.83
N TRP A 222 -10.21 9.35 68.29
CA TRP A 222 -9.97 9.15 66.83
C TRP A 222 -9.57 7.71 66.45
N LYS A 223 -9.07 6.89 67.39
CA LYS A 223 -8.48 5.57 67.09
C LYS A 223 -9.43 4.56 66.40
N SER A 224 -10.71 4.58 66.74
CA SER A 224 -11.71 3.66 66.18
C SER A 224 -11.96 3.87 64.68
N PHE A 225 -11.86 5.11 64.20
CA PHE A 225 -12.13 5.48 62.82
C PHE A 225 -11.05 4.94 61.86
N VAL A 226 -9.77 5.11 62.24
CA VAL A 226 -8.62 4.60 61.47
C VAL A 226 -8.63 3.08 61.39
N ALA A 227 -9.02 2.39 62.48
CA ALA A 227 -9.17 0.93 62.48
C ALA A 227 -10.25 0.45 61.50
N GLY A 228 -11.41 1.13 61.43
CA GLY A 228 -12.47 0.82 60.48
C GLY A 228 -12.09 1.06 59.01
N MET A 229 -11.32 2.13 58.73
CA MET A 229 -10.76 2.36 57.39
C MET A 229 -9.81 1.23 56.95
N GLY A 230 -8.96 0.75 57.86
CA GLY A 230 -8.00 -0.31 57.59
C GLY A 230 -8.66 -1.64 57.21
N THR A 231 -9.70 -2.07 57.93
CA THR A 231 -10.42 -3.32 57.61
C THR A 231 -11.21 -3.21 56.31
N MET A 232 -11.83 -2.05 56.03
CA MET A 232 -12.57 -1.81 54.78
C MET A 232 -11.65 -1.88 53.55
N LEU A 233 -10.44 -1.30 53.64
CA LEU A 233 -9.41 -1.43 52.61
C LEU A 233 -9.00 -2.89 52.37
N VAL A 234 -8.68 -3.65 53.43
CA VAL A 234 -8.28 -5.07 53.30
C VAL A 234 -9.38 -5.91 52.66
N ILE A 235 -10.64 -5.71 53.06
CA ILE A 235 -11.79 -6.41 52.46
C ILE A 235 -11.91 -6.04 50.97
N SER A 236 -11.84 -4.76 50.62
CA SER A 236 -11.91 -4.32 49.21
C SER A 236 -10.80 -4.91 48.34
N ALA A 237 -9.56 -4.98 48.87
CA ALA A 237 -8.42 -5.59 48.18
C ALA A 237 -8.62 -7.10 47.97
N LEU A 238 -9.11 -7.82 48.98
CA LEU A 238 -9.41 -9.25 48.85
C LEU A 238 -10.57 -9.53 47.88
N SER A 239 -11.60 -8.68 47.85
CA SER A 239 -12.69 -8.79 46.86
C SER A 239 -12.19 -8.54 45.43
N LEU A 240 -11.36 -7.52 45.21
CA LEU A 240 -10.76 -7.24 43.90
C LEU A 240 -9.81 -8.36 43.45
N TRP A 241 -9.00 -8.91 44.35
CA TRP A 241 -8.05 -9.98 44.04
C TRP A 241 -8.76 -11.31 43.77
N GLY A 242 -9.80 -11.63 44.55
CA GLY A 242 -10.69 -12.77 44.29
C GLY A 242 -11.43 -12.66 42.96
N TRP A 243 -11.94 -11.46 42.63
CA TRP A 243 -12.55 -11.19 41.32
C TRP A 243 -11.56 -11.41 40.17
N GLN A 244 -10.35 -10.85 40.28
CA GLN A 244 -9.29 -10.99 39.29
C GLN A 244 -8.80 -12.45 39.14
N TYR A 245 -8.82 -13.24 40.21
CA TYR A 245 -8.52 -14.66 40.17
C TYR A 245 -9.62 -15.48 39.47
N ILE A 246 -10.89 -15.21 39.78
CA ILE A 246 -12.06 -15.88 39.19
C ILE A 246 -12.24 -15.52 37.70
N HIS A 247 -11.92 -14.28 37.31
CA HIS A 247 -12.00 -13.82 35.91
C HIS A 247 -10.75 -14.17 35.08
N ARG A 248 -9.85 -14.99 35.60
CA ARG A 248 -8.62 -15.40 34.90
C ARG A 248 -8.92 -16.53 33.91
N THR A 249 -9.31 -16.16 32.70
CA THR A 249 -9.51 -17.11 31.60
C THR A 249 -8.24 -17.92 31.32
N ASP A 250 -8.43 -19.22 31.06
CA ASP A 250 -7.35 -20.14 30.72
C ASP A 250 -6.71 -19.72 29.37
N PRO A 251 -5.38 -19.54 29.29
CA PRO A 251 -4.70 -19.14 28.06
C PRO A 251 -4.94 -20.13 26.90
N LEU A 252 -5.15 -21.43 27.17
CA LEU A 252 -5.47 -22.41 26.13
C LEU A 252 -6.89 -22.22 25.57
N GLN A 253 -7.85 -21.88 26.44
CA GLN A 253 -9.22 -21.56 26.01
C GLN A 253 -9.27 -20.24 25.23
N ALA A 254 -8.46 -19.25 25.61
CA ALA A 254 -8.29 -18.01 24.86
C ALA A 254 -7.67 -18.24 23.48
N LEU A 255 -6.66 -19.12 23.36
CA LEU A 255 -6.05 -19.51 22.07
C LEU A 255 -7.03 -20.29 21.19
N LEU A 256 -7.82 -21.21 21.76
CA LEU A 256 -8.87 -21.94 21.05
C LEU A 256 -9.96 -20.99 20.53
N ALA A 257 -10.42 -20.06 21.36
CA ALA A 257 -11.37 -19.03 20.94
C ALA A 257 -10.80 -18.12 19.84
N ALA A 258 -9.50 -17.81 19.89
CA ALA A 258 -8.83 -17.04 18.84
C ALA A 258 -8.71 -17.83 17.52
N SER A 259 -8.42 -19.13 17.53
CA SER A 259 -8.34 -19.94 16.30
C SER A 259 -9.70 -20.12 15.60
N LEU A 260 -10.79 -20.07 16.38
CA LEU A 260 -12.18 -20.12 15.91
C LEU A 260 -12.79 -18.73 15.66
N SER A 261 -12.05 -17.64 15.90
CA SER A 261 -12.55 -16.28 15.67
C SER A 261 -12.71 -15.99 14.17
N PRO A 262 -13.70 -15.17 13.76
CA PRO A 262 -13.86 -14.79 12.36
C PRO A 262 -12.65 -14.00 11.87
N LEU A 263 -12.22 -14.27 10.63
CA LEU A 263 -11.09 -13.56 10.02
C LEU A 263 -11.33 -12.03 10.06
N PRO A 264 -10.30 -11.22 10.34
CA PRO A 264 -10.47 -9.79 10.58
C PRO A 264 -10.98 -9.07 9.33
N VAL A 265 -12.25 -8.67 9.36
CA VAL A 265 -12.92 -7.95 8.28
C VAL A 265 -12.48 -6.47 8.29
N PRO A 266 -12.03 -5.90 7.16
CA PRO A 266 -11.72 -4.47 7.09
C PRO A 266 -12.97 -3.60 7.25
N LEU A 267 -12.81 -2.41 7.83
CA LEU A 267 -13.91 -1.45 8.00
C LEU A 267 -14.54 -1.08 6.65
N SER A 268 -15.87 -0.96 6.62
CA SER A 268 -16.61 -0.57 5.42
C SER A 268 -16.31 0.89 5.01
N PRO A 269 -16.57 1.29 3.75
CA PRO A 269 -16.34 2.66 3.29
C PRO A 269 -17.04 3.72 4.16
N GLU A 270 -18.24 3.44 4.67
CA GLU A 270 -18.97 4.35 5.55
C GLU A 270 -18.37 4.39 6.97
N GLN A 271 -17.96 3.24 7.51
CA GLN A 271 -17.22 3.19 8.79
C GLN A 271 -15.90 3.96 8.71
N LEU A 272 -15.18 3.85 7.59
CA LEU A 272 -13.94 4.59 7.34
C LEU A 272 -14.17 6.11 7.24
N LYS A 273 -15.28 6.58 6.65
CA LYS A 273 -15.66 8.00 6.67
C LYS A 273 -15.90 8.49 8.10
N THR A 274 -16.71 7.76 8.88
CA THR A 274 -17.02 8.11 10.27
C THR A 274 -15.77 8.11 11.16
N LEU A 275 -14.91 7.09 11.05
CA LEU A 275 -13.65 7.02 11.79
C LEU A 275 -12.70 8.17 11.41
N ARG A 276 -12.68 8.58 10.14
CA ARG A 276 -11.87 9.71 9.65
C ARG A 276 -12.38 11.08 10.14
N GLN A 277 -13.64 11.18 10.56
CA GLN A 277 -14.20 12.38 11.19
C GLN A 277 -13.86 12.48 12.69
N GLN A 278 -13.35 11.41 13.31
CA GLN A 278 -12.89 11.44 14.70
C GLN A 278 -11.49 12.05 14.81
N SER A 279 -11.29 12.95 15.77
CA SER A 279 -10.09 13.79 15.88
C SER A 279 -8.83 13.08 16.40
N SER A 280 -8.92 11.86 16.93
CA SER A 280 -7.81 11.12 17.52
C SER A 280 -7.73 9.67 17.02
N LEU A 281 -7.04 9.46 15.90
CA LEU A 281 -6.67 8.12 15.42
C LEU A 281 -5.40 7.58 16.12
N PRO A 282 -5.28 6.26 16.38
CA PRO A 282 -4.07 5.70 17.00
C PRO A 282 -2.83 5.87 16.14
N LYS A 283 -1.77 6.47 16.69
CA LYS A 283 -0.47 6.65 15.99
C LYS A 283 0.18 5.33 15.54
N THR A 284 -0.16 4.21 16.19
CA THR A 284 0.30 2.86 15.85
C THR A 284 -0.41 2.25 14.64
N ALA A 285 -1.57 2.78 14.22
CA ALA A 285 -2.44 2.11 13.24
C ALA A 285 -1.72 1.80 11.93
N ILE A 286 -0.92 2.73 11.39
CA ILE A 286 -0.15 2.51 10.15
C ILE A 286 0.90 1.41 10.32
N ALA A 287 1.58 1.34 11.46
CA ALA A 287 2.56 0.28 11.74
C ALA A 287 1.89 -1.09 11.91
N GLN A 288 0.72 -1.13 12.54
CA GLN A 288 -0.10 -2.34 12.69
C GLN A 288 -0.65 -2.81 11.32
N THR A 289 -1.10 -1.88 10.46
CA THR A 289 -1.46 -2.20 9.06
C THR A 289 -0.28 -2.72 8.27
N GLN A 290 0.91 -2.12 8.40
CA GLN A 290 2.14 -2.60 7.74
C GLN A 290 2.52 -4.00 8.22
N GLN A 291 2.42 -4.29 9.52
CA GLN A 291 2.64 -5.62 10.06
C GLN A 291 1.61 -6.64 9.53
N GLN A 292 0.33 -6.27 9.44
CA GLN A 292 -0.72 -7.13 8.89
C GLN A 292 -0.50 -7.41 7.40
N LEU A 293 -0.13 -6.41 6.60
CA LEU A 293 0.21 -6.58 5.19
C LEU A 293 1.43 -7.51 5.03
N ALA A 294 2.48 -7.34 5.84
CA ALA A 294 3.67 -8.19 5.84
C ALA A 294 3.44 -9.61 6.43
N LEU A 295 2.26 -9.89 7.01
CA LEU A 295 1.80 -11.24 7.34
C LEU A 295 0.98 -11.83 6.19
N LEU A 296 0.10 -11.05 5.55
CA LEU A 296 -0.70 -11.46 4.40
C LEU A 296 0.18 -11.83 3.19
N ASP A 297 1.22 -11.04 2.91
CA ASP A 297 2.23 -11.26 1.87
C ASP A 297 3.00 -12.58 2.03
N LYS A 298 3.04 -13.13 3.26
CA LYS A 298 3.72 -14.39 3.60
C LYS A 298 2.79 -15.60 3.62
N LEU A 299 1.50 -15.44 3.30
CA LEU A 299 0.57 -16.56 3.26
C LEU A 299 0.79 -17.38 1.97
N PRO A 300 1.03 -18.71 2.07
CA PRO A 300 1.12 -19.57 0.90
C PRO A 300 -0.20 -19.57 0.08
N PRO A 301 -0.16 -19.86 -1.24
CA PRO A 301 -1.38 -20.01 -2.04
C PRO A 301 -2.28 -21.15 -1.52
N ASP A 302 -1.70 -22.16 -0.85
CA ASP A 302 -2.42 -23.23 -0.17
C ASP A 302 -2.89 -22.86 1.26
N TRP A 303 -2.74 -21.60 1.72
CA TRP A 303 -3.00 -21.24 3.11
C TRP A 303 -4.41 -21.62 3.59
N SER A 304 -5.46 -21.37 2.81
CA SER A 304 -6.84 -21.70 3.20
C SER A 304 -7.06 -23.23 3.33
N MET A 305 -6.38 -24.01 2.50
CA MET A 305 -6.41 -25.48 2.50
C MET A 305 -5.56 -26.09 3.63
N THR A 306 -4.55 -25.37 4.10
CA THR A 306 -3.72 -25.72 5.26
C THR A 306 -4.35 -25.26 6.57
N TYR A 307 -5.00 -24.09 6.61
CA TYR A 307 -5.67 -23.55 7.80
C TYR A 307 -6.94 -24.33 8.14
N SER A 308 -7.80 -24.58 7.15
CA SER A 308 -9.00 -25.41 7.35
C SER A 308 -8.66 -26.83 7.79
N ARG A 309 -7.58 -27.44 7.25
CA ARG A 309 -7.05 -28.73 7.72
C ARG A 309 -6.67 -28.68 9.21
N LYS A 310 -5.94 -27.65 9.64
CA LYS A 310 -5.57 -27.49 11.06
C LYS A 310 -6.77 -27.30 11.97
N LEU A 311 -7.83 -26.63 11.51
CA LEU A 311 -9.08 -26.52 12.27
C LEU A 311 -9.81 -27.87 12.39
N THR A 312 -9.84 -28.70 11.33
CA THR A 312 -10.40 -30.05 11.41
C THR A 312 -9.57 -30.98 12.30
N GLU A 313 -8.23 -30.92 12.21
CA GLU A 313 -7.32 -31.66 13.10
C GLU A 313 -7.50 -31.26 14.56
N GLN A 314 -7.63 -29.96 14.84
CA GLN A 314 -7.91 -29.44 16.19
C GLN A 314 -9.29 -29.89 16.70
N ALA A 315 -10.32 -29.89 15.85
CA ALA A 315 -11.66 -30.34 16.22
C ALA A 315 -11.70 -31.85 16.50
N GLU A 316 -11.01 -32.66 15.69
CA GLU A 316 -10.89 -34.11 15.85
C GLU A 316 -10.11 -34.49 17.12
N MET A 317 -9.04 -33.76 17.44
CA MET A 317 -8.26 -33.97 18.66
C MET A 317 -9.02 -33.60 19.95
N LEU A 318 -9.91 -32.60 19.90
CA LEU A 318 -10.69 -32.15 21.06
C LEU A 318 -12.03 -32.89 21.23
N TRP A 319 -12.65 -33.31 20.14
CA TRP A 319 -14.00 -33.92 20.12
C TRP A 319 -14.07 -35.09 19.14
N PRO A 320 -13.34 -36.20 19.38
CA PRO A 320 -13.13 -37.26 18.39
C PRO A 320 -14.41 -37.97 17.93
N GLU A 321 -15.49 -38.00 18.72
CA GLU A 321 -16.77 -38.57 18.27
C GLU A 321 -17.64 -37.54 17.52
N GLN A 322 -17.70 -36.29 18.00
CA GLN A 322 -18.54 -35.25 17.43
C GLN A 322 -17.96 -34.64 16.15
N ALA A 323 -16.64 -34.66 15.98
CA ALA A 323 -15.95 -34.10 14.82
C ALA A 323 -15.96 -35.01 13.58
N LYS A 324 -16.12 -36.33 13.73
CA LYS A 324 -16.14 -37.30 12.61
C LYS A 324 -16.99 -36.86 11.41
N PRO A 325 -18.28 -36.48 11.54
CA PRO A 325 -19.08 -36.02 10.40
C PRO A 325 -18.57 -34.72 9.78
N LEU A 326 -18.03 -33.78 10.59
CA LEU A 326 -17.45 -32.53 10.11
C LEU A 326 -16.18 -32.78 9.28
N VAL A 327 -15.27 -33.64 9.77
CA VAL A 327 -14.04 -34.03 9.08
C VAL A 327 -14.37 -34.73 7.76
N GLN A 328 -15.31 -35.69 7.78
CA GLN A 328 -15.76 -36.40 6.59
C GLN A 328 -16.39 -35.46 5.55
N GLN A 329 -17.28 -34.56 5.97
CA GLN A 329 -17.91 -33.58 5.08
C GLN A 329 -16.88 -32.63 4.46
N TRP A 330 -15.93 -32.12 5.25
CA TRP A 330 -14.83 -31.29 4.77
C TRP A 330 -13.93 -32.04 3.78
N GLN A 331 -13.60 -33.30 4.06
CA GLN A 331 -12.77 -34.12 3.17
C GLN A 331 -13.48 -34.43 1.84
N GLN A 332 -14.79 -34.72 1.87
CA GLN A 332 -15.60 -34.89 0.65
C GLN A 332 -15.64 -33.61 -0.19
N GLN A 333 -15.88 -32.45 0.44
CA GLN A 333 -15.86 -31.14 -0.24
C GLN A 333 -14.47 -30.80 -0.81
N ARG A 334 -13.39 -31.12 -0.08
CA ARG A 334 -12.01 -30.95 -0.56
C ARG A 334 -11.74 -31.82 -1.79
N ASN A 335 -12.09 -33.11 -1.74
CA ASN A 335 -11.87 -34.05 -2.84
C ASN A 335 -12.65 -33.65 -4.10
N ALA A 336 -13.88 -33.16 -3.96
CA ALA A 336 -14.68 -32.61 -5.06
C ALA A 336 -14.14 -31.28 -5.63
N ALA A 337 -13.28 -30.58 -4.87
CA ALA A 337 -12.66 -29.32 -5.25
C ALA A 337 -11.19 -29.46 -5.73
N VAL A 338 -10.67 -30.67 -5.88
CA VAL A 338 -9.35 -30.93 -6.48
C VAL A 338 -9.47 -30.91 -8.01
N LEU A 339 -8.51 -30.29 -8.70
CA LEU A 339 -8.43 -30.38 -10.17
C LEU A 339 -8.11 -31.82 -10.62
N PRO A 340 -8.91 -32.46 -11.51
CA PRO A 340 -8.61 -33.78 -12.04
C PRO A 340 -7.25 -33.84 -12.76
N THR A 341 -6.54 -34.95 -12.61
CA THR A 341 -5.23 -35.17 -13.26
C THR A 341 -5.32 -35.12 -14.79
N GLU A 342 -6.45 -35.53 -15.36
CA GLU A 342 -6.74 -35.45 -16.80
C GLU A 342 -6.68 -34.00 -17.31
N GLN A 343 -7.21 -33.04 -16.54
CA GLN A 343 -7.23 -31.63 -16.90
C GLN A 343 -5.86 -30.94 -16.78
N LEU A 344 -4.89 -31.54 -16.07
CA LEU A 344 -3.51 -31.06 -16.07
C LEU A 344 -2.74 -31.46 -17.36
N ASN A 345 -3.21 -32.47 -18.09
CA ASN A 345 -2.44 -33.08 -19.18
C ASN A 345 -2.60 -32.40 -20.55
N GLY A 346 -3.65 -31.58 -20.77
CA GLY A 346 -3.96 -31.01 -22.09
C GLY A 346 -2.81 -30.21 -22.71
N TRP A 347 -2.14 -29.37 -21.92
CA TRP A 347 -0.96 -28.63 -22.37
C TRP A 347 0.22 -29.55 -22.75
N HIS A 348 0.54 -30.52 -21.90
CA HIS A 348 1.61 -31.49 -22.15
C HIS A 348 1.34 -32.34 -23.40
N GLN A 349 0.10 -32.82 -23.59
CA GLN A 349 -0.28 -33.60 -24.77
C GLN A 349 -0.22 -32.80 -26.07
N GLY A 350 -0.65 -31.52 -26.04
CA GLY A 350 -0.54 -30.63 -27.19
C GLY A 350 0.92 -30.34 -27.55
N MET A 351 1.76 -30.06 -26.56
CA MET A 351 3.20 -29.86 -26.76
C MET A 351 3.90 -31.12 -27.30
N ALA A 352 3.68 -32.29 -26.71
CA ALA A 352 4.23 -33.55 -27.21
C ALA A 352 3.78 -33.88 -28.65
N THR A 353 2.57 -33.43 -29.05
CA THR A 353 2.09 -33.55 -30.43
C THR A 353 2.86 -32.62 -31.38
N LEU A 354 3.17 -31.39 -30.96
CA LEU A 354 4.00 -30.44 -31.72
C LEU A 354 5.48 -30.86 -31.79
N GLU A 355 6.04 -31.41 -30.72
CA GLU A 355 7.41 -31.97 -30.70
C GLU A 355 7.52 -33.16 -31.67
N LYS A 356 6.54 -34.08 -31.63
CA LYS A 356 6.46 -35.20 -32.58
C LYS A 356 6.31 -34.72 -34.03
N LEU A 357 5.58 -33.63 -34.27
CA LEU A 357 5.48 -32.98 -35.57
C LEU A 357 6.83 -32.35 -36.01
N GLY A 358 7.55 -31.69 -35.10
CA GLY A 358 8.88 -31.12 -35.35
C GLY A 358 9.93 -32.19 -35.68
N HIS A 359 10.00 -33.27 -34.89
CA HIS A 359 10.85 -34.42 -35.22
C HIS A 359 10.49 -35.04 -36.58
N ARG A 360 9.20 -35.13 -36.90
CA ARG A 360 8.73 -35.64 -38.21
C ARG A 360 9.07 -34.71 -39.37
N LEU A 361 9.10 -33.39 -39.16
CA LEU A 361 9.54 -32.41 -40.16
C LEU A 361 11.05 -32.55 -40.43
N ASN A 362 11.88 -32.50 -39.38
CA ASN A 362 13.33 -32.60 -39.51
C ASN A 362 13.78 -33.90 -40.20
N GLY A 363 13.12 -35.03 -39.90
CA GLY A 363 13.39 -36.32 -40.53
C GLY A 363 13.01 -36.43 -42.02
N LEU A 364 12.34 -35.43 -42.60
CA LEU A 364 12.08 -35.34 -44.05
C LEU A 364 13.24 -34.67 -44.80
N ASP A 365 13.89 -33.68 -44.19
CA ASP A 365 15.08 -33.03 -44.75
C ASP A 365 16.25 -34.02 -44.88
N GLU A 366 16.36 -34.96 -43.94
CA GLU A 366 17.32 -36.08 -44.00
C GLU A 366 16.96 -37.11 -45.09
N GLN A 367 15.68 -37.36 -45.34
CA GLN A 367 15.20 -38.46 -46.19
C GLN A 367 14.63 -37.97 -47.53
N LYS A 368 15.55 -37.49 -48.39
CA LYS A 368 15.28 -37.03 -49.77
C LYS A 368 14.24 -37.89 -50.50
N GLY A 369 13.13 -37.26 -50.87
CA GLY A 369 12.03 -37.90 -51.62
C GLY A 369 10.82 -38.31 -50.79
N LYS A 370 10.90 -38.26 -49.45
CA LYS A 370 9.72 -38.28 -48.58
C LYS A 370 9.22 -36.85 -48.35
N TYR A 371 7.90 -36.70 -48.33
CA TYR A 371 7.23 -35.42 -48.04
C TYR A 371 6.05 -35.69 -47.10
N MET A 372 5.73 -34.73 -46.23
CA MET A 372 4.47 -34.73 -45.48
C MET A 372 3.40 -33.99 -46.30
N THR A 373 2.20 -34.55 -46.36
CA THR A 373 1.08 -33.91 -47.04
C THR A 373 0.52 -32.73 -46.23
N VAL A 374 -0.06 -31.74 -46.91
CA VAL A 374 -0.78 -30.63 -46.26
C VAL A 374 -1.91 -31.14 -45.34
N SER A 375 -2.53 -32.27 -45.69
CA SER A 375 -3.55 -32.94 -44.87
C SER A 375 -2.99 -33.46 -43.56
N GLU A 376 -1.84 -34.14 -43.57
CA GLU A 376 -1.19 -34.63 -42.34
C GLU A 376 -0.72 -33.49 -41.43
N LEU A 377 -0.16 -32.42 -42.01
CA LEU A 377 0.23 -31.23 -41.26
C LEU A 377 -0.99 -30.60 -40.56
N LYS A 378 -2.11 -30.44 -41.30
CA LYS A 378 -3.37 -29.93 -40.74
C LYS A 378 -3.90 -30.83 -39.64
N SER A 379 -3.87 -32.16 -39.80
CA SER A 379 -4.30 -33.10 -38.76
C SER A 379 -3.45 -33.01 -37.50
N ALA A 380 -2.11 -32.92 -37.62
CA ALA A 380 -1.21 -32.81 -36.48
C ALA A 380 -1.42 -31.49 -35.70
N VAL A 381 -1.54 -30.37 -36.42
CA VAL A 381 -1.85 -29.05 -35.81
C VAL A 381 -3.24 -29.07 -35.16
N PHE A 382 -4.25 -29.66 -35.81
CA PHE A 382 -5.59 -29.80 -35.25
C PHE A 382 -5.61 -30.64 -33.98
N SER A 383 -4.90 -31.77 -33.92
CA SER A 383 -4.78 -32.58 -32.70
C SER A 383 -4.09 -31.82 -31.56
N ALA A 384 -3.02 -31.06 -31.84
CA ALA A 384 -2.38 -30.22 -30.83
C ALA A 384 -3.34 -29.14 -30.30
N MET A 385 -4.04 -28.43 -31.21
CA MET A 385 -5.09 -27.47 -30.84
C MET A 385 -6.23 -28.11 -30.05
N GLN A 386 -6.59 -29.37 -30.34
CA GLN A 386 -7.63 -30.09 -29.60
C GLN A 386 -7.18 -30.35 -28.15
N SER A 387 -5.97 -30.85 -27.93
CA SER A 387 -5.42 -31.03 -26.57
C SER A 387 -5.29 -29.71 -25.79
N PHE A 388 -4.89 -28.62 -26.44
CA PHE A 388 -4.86 -27.30 -25.78
C PHE A 388 -6.25 -26.76 -25.41
N ASN A 389 -7.31 -27.13 -26.14
CA ASN A 389 -8.68 -26.70 -25.84
C ASN A 389 -9.44 -27.66 -24.90
N GLN A 390 -8.89 -28.84 -24.58
CA GLN A 390 -9.46 -29.74 -23.56
C GLN A 390 -9.35 -29.20 -22.14
N SER A 391 -8.31 -28.41 -21.87
CA SER A 391 -8.11 -27.72 -20.59
C SER A 391 -7.40 -26.40 -20.84
N ILE A 392 -8.14 -25.30 -20.73
CA ILE A 392 -7.64 -23.94 -20.94
C ILE A 392 -6.87 -23.51 -19.68
N PRO A 393 -5.56 -23.19 -19.77
CA PRO A 393 -4.78 -22.77 -18.61
C PRO A 393 -5.35 -21.51 -17.95
N ALA A 394 -5.17 -21.38 -16.62
CA ALA A 394 -5.64 -20.22 -15.86
C ALA A 394 -5.01 -18.91 -16.35
N GLU A 395 -3.80 -18.98 -16.90
CA GLU A 395 -3.06 -17.90 -17.55
C GLU A 395 -3.77 -17.39 -18.81
N GLU A 396 -4.37 -18.27 -19.63
CA GLU A 396 -5.14 -17.90 -20.82
C GLU A 396 -6.53 -17.34 -20.42
N GLN A 397 -7.14 -17.88 -19.37
CA GLN A 397 -8.37 -17.29 -18.79
C GLN A 397 -8.11 -15.89 -18.23
N LEU A 398 -7.02 -15.69 -17.49
CA LEU A 398 -6.54 -14.37 -17.05
C LEU A 398 -6.28 -13.43 -18.23
N ARG A 399 -5.60 -13.92 -19.27
CA ARG A 399 -5.32 -13.14 -20.48
C ARG A 399 -6.61 -12.67 -21.15
N ARG A 400 -7.63 -13.53 -21.28
CA ARG A 400 -8.97 -13.14 -21.80
C ARG A 400 -9.63 -12.07 -20.94
N LEU A 401 -9.68 -12.26 -19.61
CA LEU A 401 -10.25 -11.27 -18.69
C LEU A 401 -9.49 -9.93 -18.72
N SER A 402 -8.18 -9.92 -19.02
CA SER A 402 -7.42 -8.68 -19.24
C SER A 402 -7.68 -7.96 -20.57
N GLN A 403 -8.43 -8.55 -21.51
CA GLN A 403 -8.84 -7.88 -22.76
C GLN A 403 -10.04 -6.94 -22.57
N TYR A 404 -10.75 -7.02 -21.44
CA TYR A 404 -11.87 -6.13 -21.14
C TYR A 404 -11.35 -4.76 -20.72
N PRO A 405 -11.80 -3.65 -21.36
CA PRO A 405 -11.35 -2.30 -21.01
C PRO A 405 -11.56 -1.94 -19.54
N ALA A 406 -10.58 -1.26 -18.95
CA ALA A 406 -10.64 -0.83 -17.55
C ALA A 406 -11.87 0.05 -17.28
N GLY A 407 -12.68 -0.34 -16.31
CA GLY A 407 -13.95 0.32 -15.97
C GLY A 407 -15.20 -0.40 -16.49
N ASN A 408 -15.07 -1.35 -17.42
CA ASN A 408 -16.17 -2.23 -17.80
C ASN A 408 -16.42 -3.32 -16.75
N VAL A 409 -17.67 -3.78 -16.63
CA VAL A 409 -18.03 -4.93 -15.80
C VAL A 409 -17.53 -6.21 -16.48
N LEU A 410 -16.75 -7.00 -15.75
CA LEU A 410 -16.26 -8.31 -16.23
C LEU A 410 -17.43 -9.32 -16.32
N PRO A 411 -17.41 -10.27 -17.27
CA PRO A 411 -18.41 -11.32 -17.32
C PRO A 411 -18.34 -12.21 -16.06
N GLU A 412 -19.39 -12.15 -15.22
CA GLU A 412 -19.43 -12.90 -13.96
C GLU A 412 -19.28 -14.42 -14.14
N GLY A 413 -19.69 -14.97 -15.29
CA GLY A 413 -19.45 -16.37 -15.65
C GLY A 413 -17.96 -16.71 -15.82
N GLU A 414 -17.22 -15.93 -16.60
CA GLU A 414 -15.78 -16.15 -16.82
C GLU A 414 -14.97 -15.89 -15.55
N LYS A 415 -15.33 -14.84 -14.80
CA LYS A 415 -14.78 -14.54 -13.47
C LYS A 415 -14.98 -15.71 -12.49
N THR A 416 -16.21 -16.20 -12.33
CA THR A 416 -16.53 -17.34 -11.46
C THR A 416 -15.79 -18.61 -11.90
N GLN A 417 -15.68 -18.85 -13.22
CA GLN A 417 -14.95 -19.99 -13.76
C GLN A 417 -13.44 -19.92 -13.45
N LEU A 418 -12.81 -18.75 -13.57
CA LEU A 418 -11.42 -18.55 -13.20
C LEU A 418 -11.21 -18.68 -11.68
N GLU A 419 -12.06 -18.06 -10.86
CA GLU A 419 -12.00 -18.16 -9.39
C GLU A 419 -12.09 -19.62 -8.92
N LEU A 420 -12.97 -20.41 -9.55
CA LEU A 420 -13.06 -21.86 -9.33
C LEU A 420 -11.79 -22.59 -9.76
N HIS A 421 -11.27 -22.33 -10.96
CA HIS A 421 -10.08 -23.01 -11.48
C HIS A 421 -8.83 -22.71 -10.64
N LEU A 422 -8.62 -21.44 -10.23
CA LEU A 422 -7.55 -21.05 -9.32
C LEU A 422 -7.68 -21.75 -7.96
N LYS A 423 -8.89 -21.88 -7.42
CA LYS A 423 -9.16 -22.65 -6.20
C LYS A 423 -8.85 -24.15 -6.38
N GLN A 424 -9.20 -24.74 -7.52
CA GLN A 424 -8.90 -26.15 -7.82
C GLN A 424 -7.39 -26.41 -7.95
N LEU A 425 -6.65 -25.49 -8.60
CA LEU A 425 -5.19 -25.52 -8.69
C LEU A 425 -4.53 -25.39 -7.31
N ALA A 426 -4.97 -24.44 -6.48
CA ALA A 426 -4.47 -24.28 -5.11
C ALA A 426 -4.76 -25.50 -4.23
N THR A 427 -5.94 -26.13 -4.39
CA THR A 427 -6.30 -27.38 -3.69
C THR A 427 -5.42 -28.55 -4.14
N ARG A 428 -5.15 -28.66 -5.45
CA ARG A 428 -4.26 -29.68 -6.01
C ARG A 428 -2.81 -29.51 -5.56
N TYR A 429 -2.30 -28.28 -5.53
CA TYR A 429 -0.97 -27.97 -4.98
C TYR A 429 -0.87 -28.30 -3.49
N ALA A 430 -1.90 -27.95 -2.70
CA ALA A 430 -1.99 -28.31 -1.28
C ALA A 430 -1.97 -29.83 -1.05
N GLN A 431 -2.61 -30.60 -1.94
CA GLN A 431 -2.55 -32.06 -1.91
C GLN A 431 -1.15 -32.59 -2.23
N ILE A 432 -0.53 -32.19 -3.35
CA ILE A 432 0.80 -32.66 -3.76
C ILE A 432 1.84 -32.40 -2.65
N LYS A 433 1.77 -31.22 -2.03
CA LYS A 433 2.61 -30.81 -0.89
C LYS A 433 2.36 -31.64 0.37
N GLN A 434 1.14 -32.12 0.59
CA GLN A 434 0.79 -33.01 1.70
C GLN A 434 1.29 -34.43 1.42
N ASP A 435 1.01 -34.99 0.24
CA ASP A 435 1.42 -36.33 -0.18
C ASP A 435 2.96 -36.47 -0.14
N ALA A 436 3.69 -35.45 -0.57
CA ALA A 436 5.16 -35.37 -0.50
C ALA A 436 5.73 -35.09 0.91
N SER A 437 4.89 -34.93 1.93
CA SER A 437 5.28 -34.76 3.35
C SER A 437 4.93 -35.96 4.24
N VAL A 438 4.39 -37.02 3.63
CA VAL A 438 4.06 -38.31 4.25
C VAL A 438 5.06 -39.42 3.81
N GLN A 439 6.01 -39.06 2.93
CA GLN A 439 7.15 -39.85 2.48
C GLN A 439 8.43 -39.43 3.22
#